data_AF-A5HHU3-F1
#
_entry.id   AF-A5HHU3-F1
#
_cell.length_a   1.000
_cell.length_b   1.000
_cell.length_c   1.000
_cell.angle_alpha   90.00
_cell.angle_beta   90.00
_cell.angle_gamma   90.00
#
_symmetry.space_group_name_H-M   'P 1'
#
loop_
_entity.id
_entity.type
_entity.pdbx_description
1 polymer ?
#
loop_
_entity_poly.entity_id
_entity_poly.type
_entity_poly.pdbx_seq_one_letter_code
_entity_poly.pdbx_strand_id
1 'polypeptide(L)' 'LPLHDNQLTDLPKGVFDKLPQLTRLDLGSNQLSSLPDVVFGQLVNLKELRLYSNQLTSVNASV' A
#
# COMPACT_ATOMS: atom_id res chain seq x y z
N LEU A 1 -2.01 2.83 9.91
CA LEU A 1 -3.31 2.47 9.33
C LEU A 1 -3.32 0.95 9.15
N PRO A 2 -3.99 0.20 10.05
CA PRO A 2 -4.11 -1.24 9.94
C PRO A 2 -5.21 -1.61 8.93
N LEU A 3 -4.81 -2.25 7.83
CA LEU A 3 -5.68 -2.84 6.82
C LEU A 3 -5.29 -4.32 6.56
N HIS A 4 -4.51 -4.91 7.46
CA HIS A 4 -4.09 -6.31 7.35
C HIS A 4 -5.26 -7.28 7.57
N ASP A 5 -5.08 -8.51 7.13
CA ASP A 5 -6.05 -9.62 7.28
C ASP A 5 -7.43 -9.29 6.68
N ASN A 6 -7.41 -8.78 5.46
CA ASN A 6 -8.60 -8.48 4.67
C ASN A 6 -8.58 -9.25 3.33
N GLN A 7 -9.55 -8.97 2.48
CA GLN A 7 -9.69 -9.56 1.15
C GLN A 7 -9.48 -8.51 0.05
N LEU A 8 -8.61 -7.52 0.28
CA LEU A 8 -8.33 -6.49 -0.72
C LEU A 8 -7.63 -7.13 -1.91
N THR A 9 -8.25 -7.03 -3.09
CA THR A 9 -7.67 -7.48 -4.36
C THR A 9 -6.95 -6.35 -5.09
N ASP A 10 -7.40 -5.11 -4.89
CA ASP A 10 -6.90 -3.92 -5.55
C ASP A 10 -6.93 -2.71 -4.60
N LEU A 11 -6.15 -1.68 -4.96
CA LEU A 11 -6.16 -0.38 -4.29
C LEU A 11 -6.60 0.69 -5.29
N PRO A 12 -7.61 1.52 -4.98
CA PRO A 12 -7.95 2.65 -5.83
C PRO A 12 -6.77 3.63 -5.95
N LYS A 13 -6.59 4.22 -7.13
CA LYS A 13 -5.57 5.26 -7.35
C LYS A 13 -5.81 6.42 -6.39
N GLY A 14 -4.76 6.83 -5.67
CA GLY A 14 -4.80 7.97 -4.76
C GLY A 14 -5.58 7.74 -3.46
N VAL A 15 -5.92 6.49 -3.13
CA VAL A 15 -6.69 6.16 -1.90
C VAL A 15 -6.02 6.66 -0.62
N PHE A 16 -4.70 6.88 -0.64
CA PHE A 16 -3.93 7.37 0.49
C PHE A 16 -3.46 8.84 0.37
N ASP A 17 -3.85 9.55 -0.68
CA ASP A 17 -3.29 10.88 -1.00
C ASP A 17 -3.54 11.94 0.07
N LYS A 18 -4.63 11.79 0.84
CA LYS A 18 -5.00 12.72 1.91
C LYS A 18 -4.43 12.35 3.29
N LEU A 19 -3.47 11.43 3.33
CA LEU A 19 -2.86 10.95 4.58
C LEU A 19 -1.36 11.31 4.68
N PRO A 20 -0.95 12.58 4.48
CA PRO A 20 0.47 12.94 4.48
C PRO A 20 1.15 12.72 5.84
N GLN A 21 0.37 12.63 6.93
CA GLN A 21 0.87 12.39 8.29
C GLN A 21 0.99 10.89 8.63
N LEU A 22 0.64 9.99 7.72
CA LEU A 22 0.66 8.56 8.00
C LEU A 22 2.10 8.06 8.13
N THR A 23 2.44 7.50 9.29
CA THR A 23 3.79 6.98 9.57
C THR A 23 3.90 5.48 9.41
N ARG A 24 2.78 4.74 9.48
CA ARG A 24 2.73 3.29 9.30
C ARG A 24 1.50 2.88 8.50
N LEU A 25 1.68 2.03 7.50
CA LEU A 25 0.61 1.42 6.70
C LEU A 25 0.82 -0.09 6.66
N ASP A 26 -0.21 -0.84 7.07
CA ASP A 26 -0.16 -2.30 7.08
C ASP A 26 -1.25 -2.86 6.17
N LEU A 27 -0.83 -3.44 5.05
CA LEU A 27 -1.65 -4.09 4.02
C LEU A 27 -1.34 -5.60 3.96
N GLY A 28 -0.67 -6.16 4.97
CA GLY A 28 -0.30 -7.57 5.00
C GLY A 28 -1.52 -8.51 4.98
N SER A 29 -1.33 -9.76 4.57
CA SER A 29 -2.40 -10.77 4.52
C SER A 29 -3.63 -10.28 3.74
N ASN A 30 -3.41 -9.89 2.49
CA ASN A 30 -4.46 -9.50 1.54
C ASN A 30 -4.27 -10.29 0.23
N GLN A 31 -4.99 -9.92 -0.83
CA GLN A 31 -4.95 -10.59 -2.13
C GLN A 31 -4.43 -9.68 -3.25
N LEU A 32 -3.62 -8.67 -2.89
CA LEU A 32 -3.10 -7.71 -3.85
C LEU A 32 -2.12 -8.42 -4.79
N SER A 33 -2.44 -8.42 -6.10
CA SER A 33 -1.59 -8.98 -7.16
C SER A 33 -0.72 -7.92 -7.83
N SER A 34 -1.11 -6.64 -7.69
CA SER A 34 -0.36 -5.48 -8.17
C SER A 34 -0.60 -4.28 -7.24
N LEU A 35 0.20 -3.23 -7.42
CA LEU A 35 0.01 -1.94 -6.77
C LEU A 35 -0.13 -0.86 -7.86
N PRO A 36 -1.07 0.09 -7.72
CA PRO A 36 -1.14 1.22 -8.64
C PRO A 36 0.16 2.04 -8.61
N ASP A 37 0.53 2.59 -9.76
CA ASP A 37 1.67 3.50 -9.84
C ASP A 37 1.49 4.67 -8.89
N VAL A 38 2.55 5.01 -8.15
CA VAL A 38 2.60 6.16 -7.23
C VAL A 38 1.56 6.08 -6.09
N VAL A 39 0.98 4.91 -5.78
CA VAL A 39 -0.06 4.76 -4.73
C VAL A 39 0.37 5.23 -3.33
N PHE A 40 1.68 5.28 -3.06
CA PHE A 40 2.23 5.76 -1.78
C PHE A 40 2.94 7.12 -1.90
N GLY A 41 2.90 7.78 -3.05
CA GLY A 41 3.73 8.98 -3.33
C GLY A 41 3.44 10.18 -2.42
N GLN A 42 2.20 10.31 -1.93
CA GLN A 42 1.82 11.39 -1.00
C GLN A 42 2.05 11.05 0.48
N LEU A 43 2.44 9.80 0.78
CA LEU A 43 2.73 9.35 2.14
C LEU A 43 4.13 9.77 2.58
N VAL A 44 4.41 11.08 2.50
CA VAL A 44 5.75 11.68 2.69
C VAL A 44 6.38 11.41 4.06
N ASN A 45 5.57 11.07 5.07
CA ASN A 45 6.04 10.73 6.42
C ASN A 45 6.01 9.22 6.72
N LEU A 46 5.76 8.36 5.72
CA LEU A 46 5.68 6.91 5.93
C LEU A 46 7.04 6.34 6.31
N LYS A 47 7.08 5.65 7.44
CA LYS A 47 8.27 4.99 7.98
C LYS A 47 8.19 3.47 7.89
N GLU A 48 6.98 2.93 7.81
CA GLU A 48 6.76 1.49 7.74
C GLU A 48 5.60 1.17 6.79
N LEU A 49 5.89 0.32 5.81
CA LEU A 49 4.93 -0.26 4.89
C LEU A 49 5.04 -1.78 4.99
N ARG A 50 3.94 -2.45 5.30
CA ARG A 50 3.87 -3.91 5.36
C ARG A 50 2.96 -4.43 4.24
N LEU A 51 3.49 -5.34 3.44
CA LEU A 51 2.83 -5.95 2.28
C LEU A 51 2.95 -7.49 2.28
N TYR A 52 3.42 -8.09 3.38
CA TYR A 52 3.62 -9.53 3.50
C TYR A 52 2.32 -10.31 3.22
N SER A 53 2.43 -11.57 2.78
CA SER A 53 1.27 -12.42 2.50
C SER A 53 0.25 -11.77 1.54
N ASN A 54 0.75 -11.17 0.45
CA ASN A 54 -0.02 -10.78 -0.73
C ASN A 54 0.42 -11.62 -1.93
N GLN A 55 -0.12 -11.33 -3.12
CA GLN A 55 0.19 -12.01 -4.38
C GLN A 55 1.08 -11.16 -5.30
N LEU A 56 1.79 -10.17 -4.74
CA LEU A 56 2.64 -9.26 -5.48
C LEU A 56 3.84 -10.00 -6.07
N THR A 57 3.97 -9.98 -7.39
CA THR A 57 5.09 -10.60 -8.14
C THR A 57 6.16 -9.59 -8.52
N SER A 58 5.82 -8.31 -8.54
CA SER A 58 6.73 -7.20 -8.76
C SER A 58 6.30 -5.99 -7.92
N VAL A 59 7.25 -5.08 -7.70
CA VAL A 59 6.96 -3.73 -7.22
C VAL A 59 7.44 -2.77 -8.31
N ASN A 60 6.52 -2.07 -8.94
CA ASN A 60 6.89 -0.99 -9.86
C ASN A 60 7.48 0.15 -9.04
N ALA A 61 8.78 0.36 -9.18
CA ALA A 61 9.45 1.57 -8.70
C ALA A 61 9.48 2.57 -9.86
N SER A 62 8.46 3.42 -9.96
CA SER A 62 8.60 4.67 -10.68
C SER A 62 9.26 5.66 -9.72
N VAL A 63 10.59 5.77 -9.85
CA VAL A 63 11.42 6.75 -9.12
C VAL A 63 11.19 8.13 -9.69
#